data_AF-A0A060BVN0-F1
#
_entry.id   AF-A0A060BVN0-F1
#
_cell.length_a   1.000
_cell.length_b   1.000
_cell.length_c   1.000
_cell.angle_alpha   90.00
_cell.angle_beta   90.00
_cell.angle_gamma   90.00
#
_symmetry.space_group_name_H-M   'P 1'
#
loop_
_entity.id
_entity.type
_entity.pdbx_description
1 polymer ?
#
loop_
_entity_poly.entity_id
_entity_poly.type
_entity_poly.pdbx_seq_one_letter_code
_entity_poly.pdbx_strand_id
1 'polypeptide(L)'
;MGANDFATEWYSYDEHDGDYAMEHFSVAHDDSTLVPYIRHAQRYQPDMQLFASPWSPPTWMKFPKAYNFGRMVMTPENLTAYADYFVRYIRAYRDRGIRITQLHVQNEVFADQKFPSCLWSSADLKVFIRDYLGPRFDEGGSGRGD
;
A
#
# COMPACT_ATOMS: atom_id res chain seq x y z
N MET A 1 2.36 -4.27 -2.64
CA MET A 1 2.32 -3.68 -1.28
C MET A 1 1.48 -4.61 -0.42
N GLY A 2 2.09 -5.23 0.58
CA GLY A 2 1.47 -6.34 1.29
C GLY A 2 1.36 -7.60 0.42
N ALA A 3 0.69 -8.62 0.94
CA ALA A 3 0.50 -9.89 0.26
C ALA A 3 -0.36 -9.79 -1.00
N ASN A 4 -0.02 -10.60 -2.01
CA ASN A 4 -0.85 -10.92 -3.17
C ASN A 4 -1.19 -12.42 -3.18
N ASP A 5 -1.73 -12.90 -4.30
CA ASP A 5 -2.08 -14.31 -4.54
C ASP A 5 -0.87 -15.26 -4.64
N PHE A 6 0.33 -14.75 -4.89
CA PHE A 6 1.59 -15.52 -4.92
C PHE A 6 2.36 -15.49 -3.59
N ALA A 7 1.90 -14.73 -2.60
CA ALA A 7 2.52 -14.69 -1.29
C ALA A 7 2.32 -16.03 -0.56
N THR A 8 3.35 -16.48 0.16
CA THR A 8 3.29 -17.73 0.96
C THR A 8 2.37 -17.63 2.17
N GLU A 9 2.10 -16.41 2.61
CA GLU A 9 1.18 -16.06 3.69
C GLU A 9 0.55 -14.68 3.40
N TRP A 10 -0.62 -14.41 3.98
CA TRP A 10 -1.29 -13.12 3.83
C TRP A 10 -0.91 -12.19 4.98
N TYR A 11 -0.47 -10.99 4.61
CA TYR A 11 -0.01 -9.95 5.52
C TYR A 11 -0.30 -8.57 4.92
N SER A 12 -0.39 -7.58 5.80
CA SER A 12 -0.16 -6.17 5.45
C SER A 12 1.01 -5.63 6.28
N TYR A 13 1.35 -4.36 6.09
CA TYR A 13 2.40 -3.71 6.86
C TYR A 13 1.90 -3.14 8.19
N ASP A 14 0.60 -3.24 8.51
CA ASP A 14 0.03 -2.75 9.76
C ASP A 14 -1.28 -3.46 10.14
N GLU A 15 -1.20 -4.59 10.85
CA GLU A 15 -2.37 -5.34 11.32
C GLU A 15 -2.74 -5.03 12.78
N HIS A 16 -2.33 -3.89 13.32
CA HIS A 16 -2.80 -3.45 14.63
C HIS A 16 -4.14 -2.72 14.50
N ASP A 17 -5.22 -3.35 14.98
CA ASP A 17 -6.57 -2.80 14.92
C ASP A 17 -6.64 -1.37 15.47
N GLY A 18 -7.05 -0.42 14.62
CA GLY A 18 -7.23 0.98 15.03
C GLY A 18 -5.94 1.77 15.18
N ASP A 19 -4.82 1.29 14.64
CA ASP A 19 -3.58 2.05 14.55
C ASP A 19 -3.69 3.17 13.48
N TYR A 20 -4.52 4.17 13.76
CA TYR A 20 -4.71 5.29 12.85
C TYR A 20 -3.46 6.16 12.68
N ALA A 21 -2.52 6.10 13.64
CA ALA A 21 -1.28 6.86 13.63
C ALA A 21 -0.14 6.12 12.91
N MET A 22 -0.36 4.85 12.51
CA MET A 22 0.63 3.98 11.87
C MET A 22 1.89 3.81 12.74
N GLU A 23 1.71 3.63 14.05
CA GLU A 23 2.77 3.41 15.04
C GLU A 23 3.43 2.04 14.90
N HIS A 24 2.66 1.02 14.50
CA HIS A 24 3.06 -0.36 14.30
C HIS A 24 3.40 -0.70 12.84
N PHE A 25 3.27 0.28 11.93
CA PHE A 25 3.61 0.10 10.51
C PHE A 25 5.06 -0.40 10.33
N SER A 26 5.23 -1.49 9.59
CA SER A 26 6.54 -2.05 9.28
C SER A 26 6.56 -2.84 7.98
N VAL A 27 7.56 -2.58 7.13
CA VAL A 27 7.89 -3.40 5.95
C VAL A 27 8.97 -4.45 6.24
N ALA A 28 9.27 -4.74 7.51
CA ALA A 28 10.35 -5.66 7.88
C ALA A 28 10.16 -7.09 7.34
N HIS A 29 8.92 -7.49 7.06
CA HIS A 29 8.62 -8.76 6.36
C HIS A 29 9.40 -8.88 5.05
N ASP A 30 9.46 -7.78 4.29
CA ASP A 30 10.04 -7.71 2.96
C ASP A 30 11.58 -7.77 2.98
N ASP A 31 12.22 -7.52 4.13
CA ASP A 31 13.69 -7.50 4.27
C ASP A 31 14.32 -8.88 4.04
N SER A 32 13.56 -9.94 4.29
CA SER A 32 13.99 -11.32 4.05
C SER A 32 13.78 -11.79 2.61
N THR A 33 12.94 -11.10 1.83
CA THR A 33 12.51 -11.53 0.50
C THR A 33 12.59 -10.39 -0.52
N LEU A 34 11.55 -9.55 -0.67
CA LEU A 34 11.43 -8.59 -1.77
C LEU A 34 12.63 -7.63 -1.86
N VAL A 35 13.10 -7.10 -0.73
CA VAL A 35 14.18 -6.11 -0.68
C VAL A 35 15.49 -6.65 -1.27
N PRO A 36 16.04 -7.81 -0.84
CA PRO A 36 17.27 -8.35 -1.43
C PRO A 36 17.10 -8.71 -2.92
N TYR A 37 15.94 -9.20 -3.36
CA TYR A 37 15.70 -9.48 -4.79
C TYR A 37 15.72 -8.20 -5.63
N ILE A 38 15.03 -7.15 -5.20
CA ILE A 38 15.01 -5.86 -5.90
C ILE A 38 16.43 -5.27 -5.95
N ARG A 39 17.15 -5.25 -4.82
CA ARG A 39 18.52 -4.73 -4.78
C ARG A 39 19.49 -5.53 -5.63
N HIS A 40 19.27 -6.84 -5.77
CA HIS A 40 20.06 -7.65 -6.68
C HIS A 40 19.81 -7.25 -8.14
N ALA A 41 18.55 -7.07 -8.53
CA ALA A 41 18.20 -6.60 -9.87
C ALA A 41 18.77 -5.20 -10.18
N GLN A 42 18.75 -4.29 -9.20
CA GLN A 42 19.32 -2.94 -9.34
C GLN A 42 20.83 -2.92 -9.66
N ARG A 43 21.58 -4.00 -9.36
CA ARG A 43 23.00 -4.10 -9.77
C ARG A 43 23.17 -4.19 -11.29
N TYR A 44 22.15 -4.67 -11.99
CA TYR A 44 22.15 -4.82 -13.45
C TYR A 44 21.39 -3.70 -14.15
N GLN A 45 20.40 -3.11 -13.47
CA GLN A 45 19.64 -1.96 -13.96
C GLN A 45 19.49 -0.92 -12.83
N PRO A 46 20.48 -0.02 -12.65
CA PRO A 46 20.44 0.98 -11.59
C PRO A 46 19.26 1.94 -11.69
N ASP A 47 18.81 2.27 -12.92
CA ASP A 47 17.71 3.21 -13.19
C ASP A 47 16.34 2.52 -13.31
N MET A 48 16.23 1.30 -12.75
CA MET A 48 15.02 0.49 -12.81
C MET A 48 13.81 1.26 -12.28
N GLN A 49 12.79 1.37 -13.12
CA GLN A 49 11.50 1.95 -12.76
C GLN A 49 10.67 0.88 -12.05
N LEU A 50 10.19 1.21 -10.85
CA LEU A 50 9.40 0.32 -10.03
C LEU A 50 8.04 0.96 -9.76
N PHE A 51 6.99 0.21 -10.07
CA PHE A 51 5.65 0.56 -9.63
C PHE A 51 5.24 -0.32 -8.45
N ALA A 52 4.37 0.20 -7.59
CA ALA A 52 3.78 -0.55 -6.50
C ALA A 52 2.25 -0.45 -6.56
N SER A 53 1.58 -1.57 -6.26
CA SER A 53 0.12 -1.68 -6.17
C SER A 53 -0.23 -2.55 -4.95
N PRO A 54 -1.19 -2.16 -4.09
CA PRO A 54 -1.70 -3.01 -3.04
C PRO A 54 -2.81 -3.93 -3.58
N TRP A 55 -2.87 -5.15 -3.04
CA TRP A 55 -4.00 -6.05 -3.28
C TRP A 55 -5.09 -5.85 -2.22
N SER A 56 -4.70 -5.60 -0.97
CA SER A 56 -5.63 -5.29 0.10
C SER A 56 -5.03 -4.27 1.08
N PRO A 57 -5.84 -3.35 1.64
CA PRO A 57 -5.46 -2.64 2.86
C PRO A 57 -5.37 -3.60 4.06
N PRO A 58 -4.85 -3.15 5.21
CA PRO A 58 -4.98 -3.87 6.47
C PRO A 58 -6.39 -4.36 6.74
N THR A 59 -6.52 -5.54 7.34
CA THR A 59 -7.83 -6.19 7.49
C THR A 59 -8.81 -5.37 8.33
N TRP A 60 -8.30 -4.63 9.32
CA TRP A 60 -9.09 -3.78 10.21
C TRP A 60 -9.69 -2.55 9.53
N MET A 61 -9.18 -2.17 8.35
CA MET A 61 -9.74 -1.09 7.53
C MET A 61 -10.87 -1.58 6.59
N LYS A 62 -11.17 -2.88 6.59
CA LYS A 62 -12.13 -3.51 5.67
C LYS A 62 -13.39 -4.01 6.37
N PHE A 63 -14.46 -4.14 5.58
CA PHE A 63 -15.64 -4.88 5.96
C PHE A 63 -16.02 -5.94 4.91
N PRO A 64 -16.16 -7.21 5.31
CA PRO A 64 -15.70 -7.78 6.59
C PRO A 64 -14.17 -7.66 6.79
N LYS A 65 -13.69 -7.86 8.02
CA LYS A 65 -12.24 -7.85 8.36
C LYS A 65 -11.56 -9.11 7.82
N ALA A 66 -11.10 -9.06 6.57
CA ALA A 66 -10.43 -10.16 5.89
C ALA A 66 -9.48 -9.63 4.80
N TYR A 67 -8.45 -10.38 4.42
CA TYR A 67 -7.56 -10.01 3.32
C TYR A 67 -8.21 -10.19 1.95
N ASN A 68 -8.88 -11.32 1.77
CA ASN A 68 -9.67 -11.61 0.59
C ASN A 68 -11.03 -10.93 0.70
N PHE A 69 -11.65 -10.72 -0.46
CA PHE A 69 -12.96 -10.12 -0.64
C PHE A 69 -13.23 -8.81 0.13
N GLY A 70 -14.45 -8.32 0.06
CA GLY A 70 -14.91 -7.19 0.86
C GLY A 70 -14.41 -5.85 0.32
N ARG A 71 -14.63 -4.81 1.12
CA ARG A 71 -14.43 -3.41 0.70
C ARG A 71 -13.79 -2.57 1.78
N MET A 72 -13.23 -1.45 1.36
CA MET A 72 -12.75 -0.40 2.26
C MET A 72 -13.91 0.16 3.08
N VAL A 73 -13.69 0.35 4.39
CA VAL A 73 -14.61 1.08 5.26
C VAL A 73 -14.30 2.57 5.12
N MET A 74 -15.23 3.31 4.52
CA MET A 74 -15.06 4.70 4.08
C MET A 74 -15.25 5.73 5.22
N THR A 75 -14.53 5.57 6.33
CA THR A 75 -14.48 6.58 7.40
C THR A 75 -13.27 7.51 7.20
N PRO A 76 -13.35 8.80 7.63
CA PRO A 76 -12.23 9.71 7.52
C PRO A 76 -10.95 9.19 8.18
N GLU A 77 -11.05 8.53 9.33
CA GLU A 77 -9.91 8.00 10.06
C GLU A 77 -9.22 6.87 9.29
N ASN A 78 -9.99 5.94 8.70
CA ASN A 78 -9.46 4.87 7.86
C ASN A 78 -8.82 5.42 6.59
N LEU A 79 -9.43 6.42 5.94
CA LEU A 79 -8.92 6.99 4.69
C LEU A 79 -7.64 7.79 4.94
N THR A 80 -7.56 8.57 6.01
CA THR A 80 -6.34 9.26 6.42
C THR A 80 -5.22 8.27 6.74
N ALA A 81 -5.51 7.27 7.58
CA ALA A 81 -4.54 6.25 7.97
C ALA A 81 -4.05 5.43 6.75
N TYR A 82 -4.94 5.11 5.81
CA TYR A 82 -4.54 4.41 4.59
C TYR A 82 -3.72 5.29 3.65
N ALA A 83 -3.98 6.60 3.56
CA ALA A 83 -3.10 7.52 2.85
C ALA A 83 -1.70 7.60 3.50
N ASP A 84 -1.63 7.61 4.83
CA ASP A 84 -0.38 7.52 5.59
C ASP A 84 0.38 6.21 5.31
N TYR A 85 -0.33 5.09 5.23
CA TYR A 85 0.22 3.78 4.88
C TYR A 85 1.00 3.81 3.56
N PHE A 86 0.46 4.48 2.52
CA PHE A 86 1.16 4.65 1.23
C PHE A 86 2.44 5.49 1.35
N VAL A 87 2.39 6.62 2.06
CA VAL A 87 3.56 7.48 2.27
C VAL A 87 4.63 6.75 3.06
N ARG A 88 4.25 6.02 4.10
CA ARG A 88 5.18 5.22 4.92
C ARG A 88 5.82 4.09 4.13
N TYR A 89 5.07 3.40 3.26
CA TYR A 89 5.62 2.39 2.36
C TYR A 89 6.71 2.97 1.46
N ILE A 90 6.44 4.09 0.77
CA ILE A 90 7.41 4.72 -0.13
C ILE A 90 8.66 5.17 0.63
N ARG A 91 8.49 5.79 1.80
CA ARG A 91 9.62 6.19 2.65
C ARG A 91 10.44 4.99 3.11
N ALA A 92 9.79 3.94 3.60
CA ALA A 92 10.46 2.74 4.10
C ALA A 92 11.24 2.00 3.01
N TYR A 93 10.72 1.96 1.78
CA TYR A 93 11.44 1.40 0.62
C TYR A 93 12.59 2.31 0.17
N ARG A 94 12.40 3.64 0.19
CA ARG A 94 13.46 4.61 -0.10
C ARG A 94 14.62 4.48 0.88
N ASP A 95 14.34 4.30 2.16
CA ASP A 95 15.37 4.08 3.20
C ASP A 95 16.17 2.78 2.98
N ARG A 96 15.64 1.86 2.18
CA ARG A 96 16.31 0.63 1.74
C ARG A 96 17.05 0.79 0.40
N GLY A 97 17.09 2.01 -0.14
CA GLY A 97 17.69 2.32 -1.44
C GLY A 97 16.82 1.94 -2.65
N ILE A 98 15.52 1.71 -2.43
CA ILE A 98 14.58 1.31 -3.47
C ILE A 98 13.62 2.47 -3.75
N ARG A 99 13.75 3.07 -4.93
CA ARG A 99 12.87 4.16 -5.36
C ARG A 99 11.65 3.58 -6.07
N ILE A 100 10.46 3.78 -5.50
CA ILE A 100 9.19 3.51 -6.16
C ILE A 100 8.81 4.75 -6.97
N THR A 101 8.68 4.60 -8.28
CA THR A 101 8.45 5.72 -9.21
C THR A 101 6.99 5.86 -9.63
N GLN A 102 6.19 4.81 -9.45
CA GLN A 102 4.76 4.83 -9.74
C GLN A 102 3.96 4.10 -8.67
N LEU A 103 2.78 4.61 -8.39
CA LEU A 103 1.87 4.04 -7.42
C LEU A 103 0.49 3.83 -8.07
N HIS A 104 -0.05 2.64 -7.89
CA HIS A 104 -1.43 2.31 -8.23
C HIS A 104 -2.21 2.13 -6.92
N VAL A 105 -3.39 2.73 -6.85
CA VAL A 105 -4.16 2.85 -5.60
C VAL A 105 -4.74 1.52 -5.12
N GLN A 106 -5.10 0.66 -6.06
CA GLN A 106 -5.69 -0.65 -5.79
C GLN A 106 -5.50 -1.54 -7.01
N ASN A 107 -4.96 -2.73 -6.82
CA ASN A 107 -4.97 -3.77 -7.84
C ASN A 107 -6.39 -4.27 -8.07
N GLU A 108 -6.79 -4.46 -9.33
CA GLU A 108 -8.10 -5.03 -9.72
C GLU A 108 -9.28 -4.46 -8.91
N VAL A 109 -9.45 -3.14 -8.98
CA VAL A 109 -10.34 -2.36 -8.08
C VAL A 109 -11.82 -2.80 -8.01
N PHE A 110 -12.29 -3.57 -8.99
CA PHE A 110 -13.66 -4.11 -9.05
C PHE A 110 -13.74 -5.62 -8.78
N ALA A 111 -12.64 -6.25 -8.35
CA ALA A 111 -12.57 -7.69 -8.14
C ALA A 111 -12.72 -8.08 -6.66
N ASP A 112 -13.68 -8.98 -6.41
CA ASP A 112 -13.96 -9.58 -5.10
C ASP A 112 -13.40 -11.01 -5.10
N GLN A 113 -12.12 -11.16 -4.76
CA GLN A 113 -11.36 -12.39 -5.02
C GLN A 113 -11.26 -13.28 -3.78
N LYS A 114 -10.95 -14.57 -4.00
CA LYS A 114 -10.66 -15.54 -2.92
C LYS A 114 -9.27 -15.36 -2.28
N PHE A 115 -8.41 -14.57 -2.92
CA PHE A 115 -7.08 -14.14 -2.48
C PHE A 115 -7.13 -12.64 -2.13
N PRO A 116 -6.04 -12.01 -1.64
CA PRO A 116 -6.08 -10.61 -1.21
C PRO A 116 -6.71 -9.70 -2.26
N SER A 117 -7.76 -8.97 -1.90
CA SER A 117 -8.48 -8.04 -2.78
C SER A 117 -9.19 -6.99 -1.96
N CYS A 118 -9.60 -5.89 -2.58
CA CYS A 118 -10.45 -4.89 -1.95
C CYS A 118 -11.27 -4.15 -3.01
N LEU A 119 -12.58 -4.24 -2.89
CA LEU A 119 -13.50 -3.51 -3.74
C LEU A 119 -13.51 -2.03 -3.40
N TRP A 120 -13.52 -1.21 -4.44
CA TRP A 120 -13.86 0.21 -4.36
C TRP A 120 -14.90 0.56 -5.41
N SER A 121 -15.87 1.40 -5.05
CA SER A 121 -16.67 2.06 -6.08
C SER A 121 -15.85 3.18 -6.73
N SER A 122 -16.19 3.54 -7.97
CA SER A 122 -15.53 4.68 -8.64
C SER A 122 -15.71 6.00 -7.87
N ALA A 123 -16.82 6.15 -7.14
CA ALA A 123 -17.06 7.32 -6.30
C ALA A 123 -16.14 7.34 -5.07
N ASP A 124 -16.01 6.21 -4.38
CA ASP A 124 -15.16 6.06 -3.20
C ASP A 124 -13.69 6.25 -3.54
N LEU A 125 -13.22 5.62 -4.63
CA LEU A 125 -11.84 5.74 -5.09
C LEU A 125 -11.51 7.18 -5.48
N LYS A 126 -12.44 7.88 -6.15
CA LYS A 126 -12.29 9.30 -6.49
C LYS A 126 -12.13 10.15 -5.22
N VAL A 127 -12.96 9.93 -4.21
CA VAL A 127 -12.88 10.65 -2.92
C VAL A 127 -11.54 10.37 -2.26
N PHE A 128 -11.12 9.11 -2.16
CA PHE A 128 -9.84 8.76 -1.55
C PHE A 128 -8.66 9.43 -2.26
N ILE A 129 -8.62 9.39 -3.59
CA ILE A 129 -7.53 10.01 -4.37
C ILE A 129 -7.52 11.53 -4.19
N ARG A 130 -8.67 12.19 -4.35
CA ARG A 130 -8.78 13.65 -4.37
C ARG A 130 -8.55 14.26 -2.99
N ASP A 131 -9.14 13.67 -1.95
CA ASP A 131 -9.25 14.31 -0.64
C ASP A 131 -8.23 13.80 0.38
N TYR A 132 -7.66 12.62 0.17
CA TYR A 132 -6.76 11.99 1.15
C TYR A 132 -5.40 11.69 0.55
N LEU A 133 -5.33 10.82 -0.46
CA LEU A 133 -4.05 10.33 -0.98
C LEU A 133 -3.23 11.43 -1.67
N GLY A 134 -3.83 12.18 -2.59
CA GLY A 134 -3.15 13.26 -3.31
C GLY A 134 -2.57 14.34 -2.38
N PRO A 135 -3.40 14.99 -1.53
CA PRO A 135 -2.93 15.98 -0.57
C PRO A 135 -1.84 15.45 0.36
N ARG A 136 -1.94 14.18 0.79
CA ARG A 136 -0.93 13.58 1.68
C ARG A 136 0.45 13.47 1.04
N PHE A 137 0.52 13.21 -0.27
CA PHE A 137 1.78 13.21 -1.02
C PHE A 137 2.35 14.61 -1.24
N ASP A 138 1.49 15.62 -1.41
CA ASP A 138 1.92 17.02 -1.54
C ASP A 138 2.50 17.54 -0.21
N GLU A 139 1.84 17.27 0.92
CA GLU A 139 2.35 17.61 2.26
C GLU A 139 3.62 16.85 2.63
N GLY A 140 3.73 15.59 2.17
CA GLY A 140 4.86 14.72 2.43
C GLY A 140 6.12 15.03 1.61
N GLY A 141 6.08 16.03 0.73
CA GLY A 141 7.19 16.44 -0.14
C GLY A 141 7.53 15.44 -1.24
N SER A 142 6.59 14.55 -1.60
CA SER A 142 6.78 13.54 -2.67
C SER A 142 5.93 13.82 -3.91
N GLY A 143 5.07 14.85 -3.86
CA GLY A 143 4.32 15.35 -4.99
C GLY A 143 5.13 16.35 -5.81
N ARG A 144 5.61 15.90 -6.98
CA ARG A 144 6.27 16.66 -8.06
C ARG A 144 7.78 16.87 -7.91
N GLY A 145 8.52 16.05 -8.65
CA GLY A 145 9.84 16.39 -9.16
C GLY A 145 10.98 16.13 -8.19
N ASP A 146 11.41 14.87 -8.12
CA ASP A 146 12.77 14.45 -7.81
C ASP A 146 13.15 13.31 -8.78
#